data_AF-A0A6B3EA61-F1
#
_entry.id   AF-A0A6B3EA61-F1
#
_cell.length_a   1.000
_cell.length_b   1.000
_cell.length_c   1.000
_cell.angle_alpha   90.00
_cell.angle_beta   90.00
_cell.angle_gamma   90.00
#
_symmetry.space_group_name_H-M   'P 1'
#
loop_
_entity.id
_entity.type
_entity.pdbx_description
1 polymer ?
#
loop_
_entity_poly.entity_id
_entity_poly.type
_entity_poly.pdbx_seq_one_letter_code
_entity_poly.pdbx_strand_id
1 'polypeptide(L)' 'GHRILKLNTGNPAAFGFETPPEILEDILRNVSSAHGYGDAKGLLAARRAVTMHYQTLGVESDVENVFIGNGVSELIV' A
#
# COMPACT_ATOMS: atom_id res chain seq x y z
N GLY A 1 23.92 8.48 -28.79
CA GLY A 1 22.61 8.77 -28.18
C GLY A 1 22.81 9.54 -26.89
N HIS A 2 21.87 10.40 -26.51
CA HIS A 2 21.96 11.22 -25.29
C HIS A 2 21.31 10.52 -24.10
N ARG A 3 21.96 10.59 -22.93
CA ARG A 3 21.36 10.16 -21.67
C ARG A 3 20.42 11.25 -21.17
N ILE A 4 19.14 10.92 -20.98
CA ILE A 4 18.13 11.84 -20.44
C ILE A 4 17.97 11.56 -18.96
N LEU A 5 18.21 12.57 -18.13
CA LEU A 5 17.89 12.53 -16.69
C LEU A 5 16.40 12.85 -16.52
N LYS A 6 15.62 11.90 -16.02
CA LYS A 6 14.17 12.06 -15.81
C LYS A 6 13.90 12.65 -14.42
N LEU A 7 13.59 13.94 -14.36
CA LEU A 7 13.20 14.66 -13.14
C LEU A 7 11.69 14.97 -13.06
N ASN A 8 10.92 14.42 -13.99
CA ASN A 8 9.48 14.63 -14.13
C ASN A 8 8.64 13.51 -13.50
N THR A 9 9.28 12.54 -12.83
CA THR A 9 8.61 11.40 -12.21
C THR A 9 8.89 11.38 -10.72
N GLY A 10 7.84 11.15 -9.93
CA GLY A 10 7.95 10.91 -8.49
C GLY A 10 8.23 9.45 -8.13
N ASN A 11 8.61 8.58 -9.09
CA ASN A 11 8.87 7.16 -8.84
C ASN A 11 10.21 6.94 -8.11
N PRO A 12 10.22 6.55 -6.81
CA PRO A 12 11.45 6.40 -6.05
C PRO A 12 12.36 5.29 -6.58
N ALA A 13 11.79 4.21 -7.15
CA ALA A 13 12.58 3.09 -7.67
C ALA A 13 13.50 3.51 -8.82
N ALA A 14 13.12 4.51 -9.61
CA ALA A 14 13.97 5.07 -10.67
C ALA A 14 15.25 5.74 -10.14
N PHE A 15 15.30 6.01 -8.83
CA PHE A 15 16.41 6.64 -8.13
C PHE A 15 17.09 5.71 -7.11
N GLY A 16 16.80 4.40 -7.15
CA GLY A 16 17.46 3.40 -6.30
C GLY A 16 16.90 3.27 -4.89
N PHE A 17 15.70 3.81 -4.63
CA PHE A 17 14.97 3.51 -3.40
C PHE A 17 14.30 2.14 -3.55
N GLU A 18 14.69 1.21 -2.69
CA GLU A 18 14.17 -0.15 -2.67
C GLU A 18 13.12 -0.32 -1.57
N THR A 19 12.22 -1.28 -1.77
CA THR A 19 11.26 -1.70 -0.74
C THR A 19 12.01 -2.32 0.45
N PRO A 20 11.65 -1.99 1.70
CA PRO A 20 12.19 -2.66 2.88
C PRO A 20 12.09 -4.21 2.78
N PRO A 21 13.16 -4.96 3.15
CA PRO A 21 13.19 -6.41 3.00
C PRO A 21 12.04 -7.13 3.72
N GLU A 22 11.61 -6.62 4.87
CA GLU A 22 10.54 -7.21 5.69
C GLU A 22 9.20 -7.20 4.94
N ILE A 23 8.91 -6.12 4.21
CA ILE A 23 7.70 -6.00 3.38
C ILE A 23 7.74 -7.02 2.23
N LEU A 24 8.90 -7.18 1.59
CA LEU A 24 9.06 -8.15 0.51
C LEU A 24 8.87 -9.58 1.02
N GLU A 25 9.44 -9.90 2.17
CA GLU A 25 9.31 -11.21 2.80
C GLU A 25 7.85 -11.53 3.14
N ASP A 26 7.11 -10.59 3.74
CA ASP A 26 5.70 -10.77 4.05
C ASP A 26 4.83 -10.96 2.80
N ILE A 27 5.11 -10.24 1.72
CA ILE A 27 4.43 -10.45 0.42
C ILE A 27 4.68 -11.88 -0.07
N LEU A 28 5.94 -12.33 -0.11
CA LEU A 28 6.29 -13.66 -0.58
C LEU A 28 5.66 -14.78 0.25
N ARG A 29 5.57 -14.59 1.57
CA ARG A 29 4.92 -15.55 2.48
C ARG A 29 3.43 -15.68 2.22
N ASN A 30 2.75 -14.59 1.83
CA ASN A 30 1.30 -14.56 1.69
C ASN A 30 0.80 -14.75 0.24
N VAL A 31 1.64 -14.51 -0.78
CA VAL A 31 1.22 -14.48 -2.20
C VAL A 31 0.58 -15.79 -2.67
N SER A 32 1.05 -16.94 -2.17
CA SER A 32 0.51 -18.25 -2.54
C SER A 32 -0.96 -18.43 -2.14
N SER A 33 -1.38 -17.79 -1.04
CA SER A 33 -2.76 -17.80 -0.54
C SER A 33 -3.64 -16.64 -1.03
N ALA A 34 -3.04 -15.65 -1.70
CA ALA A 34 -3.70 -14.39 -2.06
C ALA A 34 -4.36 -14.40 -3.47
N HIS A 35 -4.60 -15.57 -4.05
CA HIS A 35 -5.10 -15.68 -5.43
C HIS A 35 -6.62 -15.45 -5.57
N GLY A 36 -7.37 -15.50 -4.47
CA GLY A 36 -8.82 -15.34 -4.46
C GLY A 36 -9.24 -13.88 -4.33
N TYR A 37 -10.46 -13.56 -4.77
CA TYR A 37 -11.07 -12.27 -4.45
C TYR A 37 -11.28 -12.13 -2.94
N GLY A 38 -10.88 -10.98 -2.41
CA GLY A 38 -11.13 -10.60 -1.03
C GLY A 38 -12.43 -9.82 -0.85
N ASP A 39 -12.62 -9.29 0.36
CA ASP A 39 -13.67 -8.33 0.66
C ASP A 39 -13.52 -7.05 -0.19
N ALA A 40 -14.63 -6.44 -0.60
CA ALA A 40 -14.63 -5.25 -1.45
C ALA A 40 -13.95 -4.03 -0.80
N LYS A 41 -13.93 -3.94 0.54
CA LYS A 41 -13.19 -2.90 1.27
C LYS A 41 -11.72 -3.23 1.48
N GLY A 42 -11.31 -4.45 1.14
CA GLY A 42 -9.97 -5.00 1.37
C GLY A 42 -9.85 -5.85 2.63
N LEU A 43 -8.69 -6.50 2.76
CA LEU A 43 -8.38 -7.45 3.84
C LEU A 43 -8.60 -6.81 5.22
N LEU A 44 -9.35 -7.49 6.10
CA LEU A 44 -9.64 -7.01 7.45
C LEU A 44 -8.35 -6.73 8.25
N ALA A 45 -7.33 -7.57 8.12
CA ALA A 45 -6.05 -7.37 8.79
C ALA A 45 -5.36 -6.06 8.34
N ALA A 46 -5.40 -5.75 7.04
CA ALA A 46 -4.86 -4.50 6.51
C ALA A 46 -5.67 -3.29 7.00
N ARG A 47 -7.01 -3.37 6.97
CA ARG A 47 -7.89 -2.31 7.48
C ARG A 47 -7.64 -2.02 8.96
N ARG A 48 -7.51 -3.06 9.79
CA ARG A 48 -7.16 -2.93 11.21
C ARG A 48 -5.82 -2.24 11.43
N ALA A 49 -4.79 -2.61 10.65
CA ALA A 49 -3.47 -1.98 10.75
C ALA A 49 -3.54 -0.47 10.43
N VAL A 50 -4.29 -0.07 9.40
CA VAL A 50 -4.51 1.33 9.05
C VAL A 50 -5.26 2.07 10.16
N THR A 51 -6.37 1.52 10.66
CA THR A 51 -7.12 2.10 11.79
C THR A 51 -6.22 2.30 13.00
N MET A 52 -5.47 1.28 13.41
CA MET A 52 -4.56 1.35 14.55
C MET A 52 -3.49 2.43 14.35
N HIS A 53 -2.92 2.56 13.15
CA HIS A 53 -1.94 3.59 12.85
C HIS A 53 -2.54 4.99 13.06
N TYR A 54 -3.69 5.28 12.48
CA TYR A 54 -4.34 6.59 12.58
C TYR A 54 -4.87 6.90 13.99
N GLN A 55 -5.27 5.88 14.75
CA GLN A 55 -5.58 6.04 16.17
C GLN A 55 -4.38 6.54 16.98
N THR A 56 -3.15 6.11 16.66
CA THR A 56 -1.93 6.65 17.31
C THR A 56 -1.69 8.12 17.00
N LEU A 57 -2.27 8.62 15.90
CA LEU A 57 -2.24 10.03 15.50
C LEU A 57 -3.44 10.83 16.06
N GLY A 58 -4.27 10.21 16.90
CA GLY A 58 -5.45 10.85 17.50
C GLY A 58 -6.68 10.89 16.61
N VAL A 59 -6.71 10.13 15.52
CA VAL A 59 -7.87 10.03 14.64
C VAL A 59 -8.78 8.90 15.10
N GLU A 60 -9.98 9.24 15.58
CA GLU A 60 -11.02 8.26 15.87
C GLU A 60 -11.57 7.68 14.57
N SER A 61 -11.38 6.38 14.37
CA SER A 61 -11.87 5.64 13.20
C SER A 61 -12.14 4.19 13.54
N ASP A 62 -13.05 3.57 12.79
CA ASP A 62 -13.31 2.13 12.81
C ASP A 62 -12.87 1.50 11.47
N VAL A 63 -12.67 0.19 11.45
CA VAL A 63 -12.29 -0.59 10.26
C VAL A 63 -13.31 -0.47 9.14
N GLU A 64 -14.56 -0.16 9.46
CA GLU A 64 -15.63 0.04 8.49
C GLU A 64 -15.51 1.35 7.70
N ASN A 65 -14.71 2.30 8.20
CA ASN A 65 -14.37 3.56 7.55
C ASN A 65 -13.11 3.46 6.66
N VAL A 66 -12.44 2.32 6.63
CA VAL A 66 -11.19 2.12 5.88
C VAL A 66 -11.45 1.32 4.61
N PHE A 67 -10.96 1.83 3.49
CA PHE A 67 -10.99 1.18 2.18
C PHE A 67 -9.55 1.01 1.67
N ILE A 68 -9.22 -0.20 1.22
CA ILE A 68 -7.95 -0.50 0.56
C ILE A 68 -8.20 -0.59 -0.94
N GLY A 69 -7.52 0.26 -1.72
CA GLY A 69 -7.64 0.31 -3.17
C GLY A 69 -6.31 0.13 -3.90
N ASN A 70 -6.37 0.13 -5.21
CA ASN A 70 -5.27 0.00 -6.17
C ASN A 70 -4.50 1.33 -6.28
N GLY A 71 -3.89 1.73 -5.16
CA GLY A 71 -3.27 3.04 -5.01
C GLY A 71 -4.29 4.15 -4.75
N VAL A 72 -3.79 5.25 -4.21
CA VAL A 72 -4.61 6.40 -3.80
C VAL A 72 -5.41 6.98 -4.97
N SER A 73 -4.89 6.88 -6.21
CA SER A 73 -5.54 7.37 -7.42
C SER A 73 -6.92 6.76 -7.68
N GLU A 74 -7.17 5.51 -7.28
CA GLU A 74 -8.50 4.88 -7.42
C GLU A 74 -9.53 5.48 -6.44
N LEU A 75 -9.09 5.95 -5.27
CA LEU A 75 -9.96 6.32 -4.16
C LEU A 75 -10.34 7.81 -4.12
N ILE A 76 -9.66 8.67 -4.90
CA ILE A 76 -9.86 10.13 -4.88
C ILE A 76 -10.96 10.61 -5.84
N VAL A 77 -11.56 9.72 -6.63
CA VAL A 77 -12.54 10.05 -7.70
C VAL A 77 -13.75 10.84 -7.19
#